data_AF-A0A1G7BEJ2-F1
#
_entry.id   AF-A0A1G7BEJ2-F1
#
_cell.length_a   1.000
_cell.length_b   1.000
_cell.length_c   1.000
_cell.angle_alpha   90.00
_cell.angle_beta   90.00
_cell.angle_gamma   90.00
#
_symmetry.space_group_name_H-M   'P 1'
#
loop_
_entity.id
_entity.type
_entity.pdbx_description
1 polymer ?
#
loop_
_entity_poly.entity_id
_entity_poly.type
_entity_poly.pdbx_seq_one_letter_code
_entity_poly.pdbx_strand_id
1 'polypeptide(L)'
;MAAGRVNAARFIVCLLPEPHETNLGGELAHYLPATVHADWVCLLSGHWIGWSDCYDSANILPLTHKADLMCRREYWMDLTELFGEGWCVTLAPAAAMEALERMGVTGVAEVPDGLERASERLVRGGEAGVLLLGREAAAGWSVVVELEGTTGWVGVDSSVLSALSDGGRVAVSAYEDPNQMEVHVARDGAVVGWLDAVTGRRFGEGFGSAGEALTAVGFPSAGAEELSGEAALLGPSERAVLALRMVTGVQLTEDLFEGPWIGGISMLGG
;
A
#
# COMPACT_ATOMS: atom_id res chain seq x y z
N MET A 1 -4.38 -13.68 51.89
CA MET A 1 -3.29 -13.10 51.08
C MET A 1 -3.93 -12.40 49.90
N ALA A 2 -3.91 -11.07 49.88
CA ALA A 2 -4.51 -10.27 48.82
C ALA A 2 -3.38 -9.69 47.95
N ALA A 3 -3.44 -9.97 46.65
CA ALA A 3 -2.53 -9.40 45.66
C ALA A 3 -2.72 -7.87 45.62
N GLY A 4 -1.61 -7.12 45.67
CA GLY A 4 -1.61 -5.66 45.58
C GLY A 4 -2.18 -5.21 44.24
N ARG A 5 -3.21 -4.35 44.29
CA ARG A 5 -3.74 -3.64 43.12
C ARG A 5 -2.70 -2.63 42.65
N VAL A 6 -2.15 -2.84 41.46
CA VAL A 6 -1.41 -1.81 40.73
C VAL A 6 -2.41 -0.71 40.36
N ASN A 7 -2.12 0.52 40.77
CA ASN A 7 -3.00 1.67 40.61
C ASN A 7 -2.86 2.22 39.17
N ALA A 8 -3.76 1.82 38.27
CA ALA A 8 -3.77 2.24 36.86
C ALA A 8 -3.98 3.75 36.66
N ALA A 9 -4.41 4.48 37.70
CA ALA A 9 -4.71 5.91 37.63
C ALA A 9 -3.49 6.83 37.40
N ARG A 10 -2.26 6.28 37.39
CA ARG A 10 -1.04 7.09 37.22
C ARG A 10 -0.57 7.22 35.76
N PHE A 11 -1.21 6.52 34.81
CA PHE A 11 -0.89 6.57 33.38
C PHE A 11 -1.85 7.42 32.54
N ILE A 12 -2.84 8.07 33.15
CA ILE A 12 -3.85 8.88 32.45
C ILE A 12 -3.74 10.32 32.93
N VAL A 13 -2.65 11.01 32.59
CA VAL A 13 -2.66 12.47 32.66
C VAL A 13 -2.85 12.94 31.22
N CYS A 14 -4.03 13.52 30.94
CA CYS A 14 -4.38 14.04 29.61
C CYS A 14 -3.48 15.21 29.19
N LEU A 15 -2.77 15.82 30.14
CA LEU A 15 -1.91 16.98 29.94
C LEU A 15 -0.45 16.56 30.04
N LEU A 16 0.39 17.11 29.18
CA LEU A 16 1.83 17.03 29.32
C LEU A 16 2.30 17.91 30.49
N PRO A 17 3.48 17.64 31.07
CA PRO A 17 4.08 18.57 32.02
C PRO A 17 4.37 19.92 31.37
N GLU A 18 4.11 21.02 32.08
CA GLU A 18 4.62 22.33 31.66
C GLU A 18 6.16 22.33 31.58
N PRO A 19 6.77 23.01 30.60
CA PRO A 19 6.16 23.97 29.67
C PRO A 19 5.58 23.34 28.38
N HIS A 20 5.63 22.01 28.24
CA HIS A 20 5.36 21.34 26.95
C HIS A 20 3.90 21.46 26.53
N GLU A 21 2.98 21.41 27.49
CA GLU A 21 1.54 21.59 27.25
C GLU A 21 1.24 22.98 26.66
N THR A 22 1.74 24.04 27.32
CA THR A 22 1.63 25.41 26.79
C THR A 22 2.32 25.58 25.43
N ASN A 23 3.50 24.99 25.25
CA ASN A 23 4.25 25.08 23.99
C ASN A 23 3.52 24.41 22.81
N LEU A 24 2.67 23.43 23.07
CA LEU A 24 1.85 22.76 22.06
C LEU A 24 0.45 23.39 21.90
N GLY A 25 0.20 24.55 22.53
CA GLY A 25 -1.05 25.31 22.40
C GLY A 25 -2.07 25.07 23.50
N GLY A 26 -1.73 24.26 24.51
CA GLY A 26 -2.52 24.01 25.71
C GLY A 26 -3.92 23.46 25.42
N GLU A 27 -4.88 23.85 26.26
CA GLU A 27 -6.25 23.32 26.23
C GLU A 27 -6.94 23.46 24.86
N LEU A 28 -6.72 24.57 24.14
CA LEU A 28 -7.27 24.79 22.80
C LEU A 28 -6.74 23.77 21.78
N ALA A 29 -5.48 23.36 21.92
CA ALA A 29 -4.87 22.33 21.07
C ALA A 29 -5.38 20.93 21.37
N HIS A 30 -6.11 20.71 22.47
CA HIS A 30 -6.77 19.44 22.77
C HIS A 30 -8.16 19.32 22.15
N TYR A 31 -8.89 20.43 22.07
CA TYR A 31 -10.25 20.49 21.52
C TYR A 31 -10.26 20.16 20.02
N LEU A 32 -9.38 20.80 19.24
CA LEU A 32 -9.33 20.62 17.79
C LEU A 32 -9.06 19.16 17.37
N PRO A 33 -8.07 18.46 17.94
CA PRO A 33 -7.83 17.05 17.66
C PRO A 33 -8.96 16.11 18.03
N ALA A 34 -9.55 16.31 19.21
CA ALA A 34 -10.63 15.46 19.68
C ALA A 34 -11.88 15.62 18.80
N THR A 35 -12.19 16.84 18.37
CA THR A 35 -13.30 17.13 17.45
C THR A 35 -13.09 16.48 16.08
N VAL A 36 -11.92 16.64 15.47
CA VAL A 36 -11.64 16.06 14.16
C VAL A 36 -11.63 14.53 14.20
N HIS A 37 -11.08 13.92 15.27
CA HIS A 37 -11.14 12.47 15.45
C HIS A 37 -12.58 11.96 15.55
N ALA A 38 -13.44 12.64 16.31
CA ALA A 38 -14.85 12.28 16.44
C ALA A 38 -15.60 12.39 15.10
N ASP A 39 -15.35 13.45 14.33
CA ASP A 39 -15.94 13.61 12.99
C ASP A 39 -15.51 12.50 12.03
N TRP A 40 -14.24 12.08 12.07
CA TRP A 40 -13.72 11.02 11.21
C TRP A 40 -14.26 9.62 11.56
N VAL A 41 -14.22 9.23 12.83
CA VAL A 41 -14.56 7.86 13.24
C VAL A 41 -16.07 7.59 13.19
N CYS A 42 -16.89 8.61 13.45
CA CYS A 42 -18.34 8.47 13.41
C CYS A 42 -18.92 8.33 12.00
N LEU A 43 -18.18 8.72 10.94
CA LEU A 43 -18.65 8.64 9.56
C LEU A 43 -18.25 7.36 8.82
N LEU A 44 -17.17 6.68 9.24
CA LEU A 44 -16.53 5.62 8.44
C LEU A 44 -16.72 4.19 8.94
N SER A 45 -17.11 3.98 10.20
CA SER A 45 -16.89 2.68 10.86
C SER A 45 -18.02 1.64 10.73
N GLY A 46 -19.16 1.94 10.10
CA GLY A 46 -20.30 1.01 9.97
C GLY A 46 -20.97 0.60 11.30
N HIS A 47 -20.40 1.00 12.44
CA HIS A 47 -20.93 0.90 13.79
C HIS A 47 -21.35 2.28 14.30
N TRP A 48 -22.44 2.35 15.06
CA TRP A 48 -22.93 3.62 15.59
C TRP A 48 -22.35 3.87 16.99
N ILE A 49 -21.19 4.53 17.05
CA ILE A 49 -20.70 5.19 18.26
C ILE A 49 -21.13 6.65 18.19
N GLY A 50 -21.73 7.17 19.25
CA GLY A 50 -22.15 8.57 19.30
C GLY A 50 -20.95 9.50 19.20
N TRP A 51 -21.11 10.62 18.48
CA TRP A 51 -20.06 11.63 18.34
C TRP A 51 -19.46 12.06 19.67
N SER A 52 -20.29 12.25 20.70
CA SER A 52 -19.84 12.60 22.05
C SER A 52 -18.96 11.52 22.68
N ASP A 53 -19.28 10.24 22.46
CA ASP A 53 -18.48 9.13 23.01
C ASP A 53 -17.12 9.05 22.31
N CYS A 54 -17.07 9.26 20.99
CA CYS A 54 -15.81 9.35 20.24
C CYS A 54 -14.97 10.57 20.67
N TYR A 55 -15.61 11.72 20.85
CA TYR A 55 -14.96 12.94 21.32
C TYR A 55 -14.36 12.75 22.72
N ASP A 56 -15.13 12.21 23.67
CA ASP A 56 -14.67 11.99 25.04
C ASP A 56 -13.53 10.96 25.10
N SER A 57 -13.59 9.93 24.26
CA SER A 57 -12.53 8.92 24.11
C SER A 57 -11.23 9.50 23.58
N ALA A 58 -11.30 10.41 22.60
CA ALA A 58 -10.13 11.14 22.13
C ALA A 58 -9.64 12.13 23.19
N ASN A 59 -10.56 12.79 23.91
CA ASN A 59 -10.23 13.88 24.81
C ASN A 59 -9.40 13.44 26.03
N ILE A 60 -9.53 12.18 26.46
CA ILE A 60 -8.74 11.62 27.57
C ILE A 60 -7.27 11.33 27.22
N LEU A 61 -6.87 11.50 25.96
CA LEU A 61 -5.51 11.22 25.51
C LEU A 61 -4.59 12.45 25.62
N PRO A 62 -3.29 12.26 25.92
CA PRO A 62 -2.27 13.31 25.81
C PRO A 62 -2.21 13.95 24.42
N LEU A 63 -1.76 15.22 24.31
CA LEU A 63 -1.64 15.92 23.02
C LEU A 63 -0.82 15.15 22.00
N THR A 64 0.29 14.53 22.41
CA THR A 64 1.12 13.71 21.53
C THR A 64 0.38 12.49 21.00
N HIS A 65 -0.43 11.83 21.83
CA HIS A 65 -1.24 10.68 21.40
C HIS A 65 -2.44 11.11 20.53
N LYS A 66 -3.01 12.29 20.78
CA LYS A 66 -4.04 12.88 19.90
C LYS A 66 -3.43 13.23 18.54
N ALA A 67 -2.26 13.85 18.52
CA ALA A 67 -1.50 14.11 17.31
C ALA A 67 -1.18 12.79 16.60
N ASP A 68 -0.75 11.75 17.33
CA ASP A 68 -0.56 10.41 16.76
C ASP A 68 -1.86 9.80 16.22
N LEU A 69 -3.04 10.06 16.78
CA LEU A 69 -4.31 9.58 16.21
C LEU A 69 -4.69 10.29 14.90
N MET A 70 -4.21 11.52 14.71
CA MET A 70 -4.42 12.29 13.49
C MET A 70 -3.32 12.06 12.45
N CYS A 71 -2.12 11.78 12.94
CA CYS A 71 -0.93 11.45 12.16
C CYS A 71 -0.88 9.94 11.84
N ARG A 72 -1.59 9.09 12.59
CA ARG A 72 -1.91 7.72 12.20
C ARG A 72 -2.95 7.80 11.10
N ARG A 73 -2.40 7.88 9.89
CA ARG A 73 -2.87 7.16 8.71
C ARG A 73 -4.33 7.47 8.35
N GLU A 74 -4.51 8.39 7.40
CA GLU A 74 -5.18 7.91 6.18
C GLU A 74 -4.38 6.68 5.77
N TYR A 75 -4.94 5.49 6.00
CA TYR A 75 -4.21 4.21 5.95
C TYR A 75 -3.61 4.03 4.56
N TRP A 76 -2.34 4.42 4.42
CA TRP A 76 -1.51 3.85 3.39
C TRP A 76 -1.52 2.35 3.62
N MET A 77 -2.04 1.65 2.63
CA MET A 77 -2.06 0.21 2.63
C MET A 77 -0.64 -0.32 2.78
N ASP A 78 -0.48 -1.29 3.67
CA ASP A 78 0.74 -2.04 3.82
C ASP A 78 0.51 -3.45 3.23
N LEU A 79 1.06 -3.68 2.04
CA LEU A 79 0.98 -4.94 1.32
C LEU A 79 1.70 -6.07 2.07
N THR A 80 2.79 -5.78 2.77
CA THR A 80 3.48 -6.75 3.64
C THR A 80 2.62 -7.10 4.86
N GLU A 81 1.90 -6.15 5.45
CA GLU A 81 0.93 -6.45 6.51
C GLU A 81 -0.23 -7.31 5.99
N LEU A 82 -0.69 -7.06 4.76
CA LEU A 82 -1.80 -7.75 4.13
C LEU A 82 -1.45 -9.18 3.66
N PHE A 83 -0.29 -9.35 3.03
CA PHE A 83 0.09 -10.60 2.34
C PHE A 83 1.25 -11.36 3.00
N GLY A 84 1.99 -10.74 3.92
CA GLY A 84 3.28 -11.24 4.36
C GLY A 84 4.37 -10.91 3.35
N GLU A 85 5.41 -11.76 3.27
CA GLU A 85 6.50 -11.60 2.31
C GLU A 85 6.17 -12.29 0.97
N GLY A 86 6.81 -11.87 -0.12
CA GLY A 86 6.74 -12.61 -1.38
C GLY A 86 5.53 -12.27 -2.27
N TRP A 87 5.06 -11.02 -2.23
CA TRP A 87 3.95 -10.53 -3.07
C TRP A 87 4.46 -9.72 -4.26
N CYS A 88 3.70 -9.72 -5.35
CA CYS A 88 3.79 -8.74 -6.42
C CYS A 88 2.40 -8.29 -6.85
N VAL A 89 2.28 -6.98 -7.03
CA VAL A 89 1.06 -6.28 -7.41
C VAL A 89 1.34 -5.47 -8.67
N THR A 90 0.62 -5.79 -9.74
CA THR A 90 0.71 -5.15 -11.05
C THR A 90 -0.55 -4.33 -11.32
N LEU A 91 -0.39 -3.11 -11.79
CA LEU A 91 -1.45 -2.25 -12.28
C LEU A 91 -1.28 -2.02 -13.78
N ALA A 92 -2.35 -2.28 -14.53
CA ALA A 92 -2.39 -2.08 -15.98
C ALA A 92 -3.69 -1.42 -16.43
N PRO A 93 -3.67 -0.52 -17.43
CA PRO A 93 -4.85 0.16 -17.97
C PRO A 93 -5.52 -0.72 -19.05
N ALA A 94 -6.03 -1.86 -18.61
CA ALA A 94 -6.75 -2.85 -19.40
C ALA A 94 -7.79 -3.55 -18.51
N ALA A 95 -8.74 -4.24 -19.14
CA ALA A 95 -9.63 -5.14 -18.39
C ALA A 95 -8.81 -6.27 -17.77
N ALA A 96 -9.22 -6.77 -16.60
CA ALA A 96 -8.46 -7.75 -15.84
C ALA A 96 -8.17 -9.03 -16.63
N MET A 97 -9.12 -9.48 -17.47
CA MET A 97 -8.94 -10.64 -18.33
C MET A 97 -7.85 -10.41 -19.39
N GLU A 98 -7.85 -9.24 -20.03
CA GLU A 98 -6.86 -8.86 -21.03
C GLU A 98 -5.47 -8.70 -20.40
N ALA A 99 -5.40 -8.13 -19.19
CA ALA A 99 -4.15 -8.04 -18.43
C ALA A 99 -3.58 -9.43 -18.13
N LEU A 100 -4.40 -10.36 -17.61
CA LEU A 100 -3.99 -11.74 -17.34
C LEU A 100 -3.52 -12.49 -18.60
N GLU A 101 -4.21 -12.32 -19.73
CA GLU A 101 -3.80 -12.91 -21.01
C GLU A 101 -2.44 -12.38 -21.47
N ARG A 102 -2.20 -11.06 -21.35
CA ARG A 102 -0.90 -10.45 -21.65
C ARG A 102 0.20 -10.91 -20.69
N MET A 103 -0.16 -11.26 -19.47
CA MET A 103 0.72 -11.87 -18.49
C MET A 103 0.89 -13.39 -18.70
N GLY A 104 0.38 -13.95 -19.80
CA GLY A 104 0.62 -15.34 -20.19
C GLY A 104 -0.36 -16.37 -19.64
N VAL A 105 -1.48 -15.95 -19.05
CA VAL A 105 -2.53 -16.87 -18.58
C VAL A 105 -3.35 -17.37 -19.76
N THR A 106 -3.35 -18.69 -20.02
CA THR A 106 -4.03 -19.30 -21.18
C THR A 106 -5.44 -19.82 -20.90
N GLY A 107 -5.96 -19.61 -19.68
CA GLY A 107 -7.24 -20.15 -19.24
C GLY A 107 -7.79 -19.39 -18.04
N VAL A 108 -8.12 -18.12 -18.25
CA VAL A 108 -8.67 -17.25 -17.20
C VAL A 108 -10.05 -17.76 -16.78
N ALA A 109 -10.23 -18.00 -15.49
CA ALA A 109 -11.47 -18.48 -14.90
C ALA A 109 -11.76 -17.76 -13.59
N GLU A 110 -12.98 -17.86 -13.08
CA GLU A 110 -13.31 -17.39 -11.73
C GLU A 110 -12.52 -18.17 -10.66
N VAL A 111 -11.95 -17.45 -9.72
CA VAL A 111 -11.21 -17.98 -8.57
C VAL A 111 -11.73 -17.28 -7.30
N PRO A 112 -12.92 -17.65 -6.79
CA PRO A 112 -13.55 -16.96 -5.65
C PRO A 112 -12.64 -16.86 -4.42
N ASP A 113 -11.90 -17.94 -4.13
CA ASP A 113 -10.97 -18.04 -2.99
C ASP A 113 -9.51 -17.80 -3.43
N GLY A 114 -9.30 -16.86 -4.36
CA GLY A 114 -8.02 -16.63 -5.04
C GLY A 114 -6.82 -16.51 -4.11
N LEU A 115 -6.90 -15.58 -3.15
CA LEU A 115 -5.80 -15.30 -2.22
C LEU A 115 -5.48 -16.51 -1.32
N GLU A 116 -6.50 -17.22 -0.83
CA GLU A 116 -6.30 -18.45 -0.05
C GLU A 116 -5.57 -19.51 -0.88
N ARG A 117 -5.98 -19.71 -2.14
CA ARG A 117 -5.31 -20.65 -3.05
C ARG A 117 -3.87 -20.26 -3.36
N ALA A 118 -3.58 -18.98 -3.57
CA ALA A 118 -2.21 -18.51 -3.81
C ALA A 118 -1.32 -18.78 -2.58
N SER A 119 -1.81 -18.50 -1.37
CA SER A 119 -1.12 -18.82 -0.11
C SER A 119 -0.90 -20.32 0.08
N GLU A 120 -1.88 -21.16 -0.24
CA GLU A 120 -1.70 -22.63 -0.17
C GLU A 120 -0.61 -23.14 -1.12
N ARG A 121 -0.52 -22.57 -2.33
CA ARG A 121 0.50 -22.96 -3.32
C ARG A 121 1.90 -22.61 -2.84
N LEU A 122 2.07 -21.44 -2.23
CA LEU A 122 3.32 -21.04 -1.59
C LEU A 122 3.75 -22.06 -0.52
N VAL A 123 2.83 -22.45 0.38
CA VAL A 123 3.12 -23.42 1.46
C VAL A 123 3.46 -24.81 0.93
N ARG A 124 2.84 -25.25 -0.17
CA ARG A 124 3.10 -26.57 -0.78
C ARG A 124 4.42 -26.65 -1.55
N GLY A 125 5.13 -25.53 -1.70
CA GLY A 125 6.45 -25.49 -2.35
C GLY A 125 6.42 -25.28 -3.86
N GLY A 126 5.39 -24.59 -4.37
CA GLY A 126 5.26 -24.21 -5.78
C GLY A 126 4.83 -25.39 -6.67
N GLU A 127 3.87 -25.14 -7.57
CA GLU A 127 3.63 -26.01 -8.72
C GLU A 127 4.27 -25.38 -9.96
N ALA A 128 4.22 -26.06 -11.11
CA ALA A 128 4.70 -25.46 -12.34
C ALA A 128 3.88 -24.21 -12.69
N GLY A 129 4.57 -23.08 -12.89
CA GLY A 129 3.96 -21.78 -13.18
C GLY A 129 3.45 -21.04 -11.94
N VAL A 130 3.00 -19.80 -12.15
CA VAL A 130 2.59 -18.86 -11.11
C VAL A 130 1.08 -18.60 -11.22
N LEU A 131 0.35 -18.70 -10.12
CA LEU A 131 -1.05 -18.29 -10.09
C LEU A 131 -1.16 -16.77 -10.07
N LEU A 132 -1.75 -16.21 -11.13
CA LEU A 132 -2.08 -14.80 -11.23
C LEU A 132 -3.57 -14.58 -10.95
N LEU A 133 -3.87 -13.59 -10.11
CA LEU A 133 -5.22 -13.20 -9.74
C LEU A 133 -5.49 -11.78 -10.19
N GLY A 134 -6.43 -11.58 -11.11
CA GLY A 134 -6.80 -10.30 -11.67
C GLY A 134 -8.16 -9.82 -11.19
N ARG A 135 -8.30 -8.50 -11.04
CA ARG A 135 -9.56 -7.82 -10.78
C ARG A 135 -9.58 -6.43 -11.39
N GLU A 136 -10.77 -5.94 -11.72
CA GLU A 136 -10.99 -4.55 -12.10
C GLU A 136 -10.69 -3.61 -10.93
N ALA A 137 -10.02 -2.51 -11.23
CA ALA A 137 -9.75 -1.38 -10.37
C ALA A 137 -10.45 -0.11 -10.92
N ALA A 138 -10.29 1.01 -10.22
CA ALA A 138 -10.92 2.26 -10.63
C ALA A 138 -10.42 2.75 -12.01
N ALA A 139 -11.27 3.51 -12.71
CA ALA A 139 -10.92 4.25 -13.93
C ALA A 139 -10.36 3.38 -15.09
N GLY A 140 -10.83 2.14 -15.24
CA GLY A 140 -10.44 1.26 -16.35
C GLY A 140 -9.05 0.63 -16.18
N TRP A 141 -8.55 0.61 -14.96
CA TRP A 141 -7.38 -0.15 -14.56
C TRP A 141 -7.78 -1.53 -14.07
N SER A 142 -6.82 -2.46 -14.09
CA SER A 142 -6.90 -3.72 -13.39
C SER A 142 -5.75 -3.85 -12.41
N VAL A 143 -5.98 -4.55 -11.31
CA VAL A 143 -4.95 -5.06 -10.40
C VAL A 143 -4.74 -6.54 -10.66
N VAL A 144 -3.47 -6.97 -10.75
CA VAL A 144 -3.08 -8.38 -10.79
C VAL A 144 -2.15 -8.65 -9.60
N VAL A 145 -2.43 -9.72 -8.86
CA VAL A 145 -1.71 -10.14 -7.66
C VAL A 145 -1.11 -11.52 -7.88
N GLU A 146 0.14 -11.69 -7.44
CA GLU A 146 0.84 -12.97 -7.31
C GLU A 146 1.51 -13.04 -5.93
N LEU A 147 1.40 -14.19 -5.25
CA LEU A 147 1.89 -14.38 -3.87
C LEU A 147 2.92 -15.54 -3.77
N GLU A 148 3.47 -15.99 -4.90
CA GLU A 148 4.38 -17.13 -4.97
C GLU A 148 5.87 -16.69 -5.08
N GLY A 149 6.29 -15.74 -4.23
CA GLY A 149 7.50 -14.91 -4.40
C GLY A 149 8.89 -15.56 -4.51
N THR A 150 9.03 -16.89 -4.46
CA THR A 150 10.32 -17.55 -4.81
C THR A 150 10.34 -18.16 -6.21
N THR A 151 9.16 -18.29 -6.82
CA THR A 151 8.95 -18.93 -8.12
C THR A 151 8.23 -18.02 -9.11
N GLY A 152 7.76 -16.85 -8.68
CA GLY A 152 7.03 -15.92 -9.51
C GLY A 152 7.45 -14.49 -9.25
N TRP A 153 7.51 -13.73 -10.35
CA TRP A 153 7.67 -12.27 -10.46
C TRP A 153 7.21 -11.83 -11.86
N VAL A 154 6.08 -12.39 -12.31
CA VAL A 154 5.60 -12.23 -13.69
C VAL A 154 5.33 -10.78 -14.00
N GLY A 155 4.84 -10.03 -13.02
CA GLY A 155 4.53 -8.61 -13.14
C GLY A 155 5.73 -7.73 -13.48
N VAL A 156 6.95 -8.11 -13.06
CA VAL A 156 8.17 -7.33 -13.30
C VAL A 156 9.03 -7.87 -14.43
N ASP A 157 8.63 -8.98 -15.06
CA ASP A 157 9.29 -9.43 -16.28
C ASP A 157 9.20 -8.34 -17.36
N SER A 158 10.35 -8.00 -17.95
CA SER A 158 10.43 -6.88 -18.89
C SER A 158 9.54 -7.06 -20.12
N SER A 159 9.32 -8.30 -20.59
CA SER A 159 8.47 -8.57 -21.74
C SER A 159 6.99 -8.45 -21.39
N VAL A 160 6.61 -8.90 -20.19
CA VAL A 160 5.25 -8.76 -19.66
C VAL A 160 4.90 -7.30 -19.43
N LEU A 161 5.74 -6.57 -18.70
CA LEU A 161 5.46 -5.17 -18.34
C LEU A 161 5.48 -4.26 -19.58
N SER A 162 6.33 -4.58 -20.58
CA SER A 162 6.29 -3.93 -21.89
C SER A 162 4.97 -4.22 -22.62
N ALA A 163 4.51 -5.47 -22.67
CA ALA A 163 3.23 -5.82 -23.31
C ALA A 163 2.03 -5.14 -22.63
N LEU A 164 2.05 -5.00 -21.30
CA LEU A 164 0.99 -4.32 -20.54
C LEU A 164 0.95 -2.80 -20.83
N SER A 165 2.10 -2.18 -21.09
CA SER A 165 2.23 -0.74 -21.34
C SER A 165 2.19 -0.33 -22.83
N ASP A 166 2.11 -1.28 -23.76
CA ASP A 166 2.12 -1.02 -25.20
C ASP A 166 0.96 -0.10 -25.65
N GLY A 167 1.18 0.67 -26.72
CA GLY A 167 0.18 1.57 -27.31
C GLY A 167 0.01 2.88 -26.55
N GLY A 168 1.10 3.49 -26.08
CA GLY A 168 1.11 4.78 -25.39
C GLY A 168 0.61 4.73 -23.94
N ARG A 169 0.51 3.53 -23.35
CA ARG A 169 -0.01 3.31 -21.98
C ARG A 169 1.13 3.24 -20.96
N VAL A 170 0.76 3.20 -19.68
CA VAL A 170 1.68 3.01 -18.56
C VAL A 170 1.24 1.77 -17.81
N ALA A 171 2.18 0.90 -17.46
CA ALA A 171 1.96 -0.21 -16.53
C ALA A 171 3.02 -0.15 -15.43
N VAL A 172 2.66 -0.61 -14.24
CA VAL A 172 3.57 -0.57 -13.09
C VAL A 172 3.39 -1.83 -12.25
N SER A 173 4.48 -2.34 -11.72
CA SER A 173 4.47 -3.49 -10.84
C SER A 173 5.34 -3.22 -9.63
N ALA A 174 4.80 -3.48 -8.45
CA ALA A 174 5.55 -3.48 -7.20
C ALA A 174 5.70 -4.91 -6.71
N TYR A 175 6.87 -5.26 -6.18
CA TYR A 175 7.07 -6.57 -5.57
C TYR A 175 7.96 -6.50 -4.33
N GLU A 176 7.82 -7.51 -3.48
CA GLU A 176 8.69 -7.78 -2.34
C GLU A 176 9.27 -9.19 -2.46
N ASP A 177 10.58 -9.27 -2.67
CA ASP A 177 11.34 -10.48 -2.37
C ASP A 177 12.12 -10.33 -1.06
N PRO A 178 12.64 -11.41 -0.45
CA PRO A 178 13.29 -11.34 0.86
C PRO A 178 14.49 -10.36 0.97
N ASN A 179 15.03 -9.89 -0.16
CA ASN A 179 16.19 -9.01 -0.20
C ASN A 179 15.90 -7.60 -0.72
N GLN A 180 14.76 -7.39 -1.39
CA GLN A 180 14.45 -6.12 -2.05
C GLN A 180 12.95 -5.91 -2.22
N MET A 181 12.56 -4.64 -2.21
CA MET A 181 11.21 -4.22 -2.52
C MET A 181 11.29 -3.11 -3.55
N GLU A 182 10.77 -3.36 -4.74
CA GLU A 182 10.95 -2.46 -5.88
C GLU A 182 9.64 -2.19 -6.61
N VAL A 183 9.60 -1.06 -7.32
CA VAL A 183 8.49 -0.65 -8.19
C VAL A 183 9.03 -0.39 -9.59
N HIS A 184 8.65 -1.24 -10.54
CA HIS A 184 9.05 -1.16 -11.94
C HIS A 184 7.99 -0.46 -12.77
N VAL A 185 8.41 0.49 -13.62
CA VAL A 185 7.51 1.29 -14.45
C VAL A 185 7.82 1.02 -15.91
N ALA A 186 6.79 0.71 -16.69
CA ALA A 186 6.86 0.68 -18.15
C ALA A 186 5.91 1.69 -18.78
N ARG A 187 6.33 2.22 -19.93
CA ARG A 187 5.57 3.16 -20.72
C ARG A 187 5.77 2.84 -22.20
N ASP A 188 4.68 2.79 -22.94
CA ASP A 188 4.69 2.63 -24.39
C ASP A 188 5.56 1.47 -24.88
N GLY A 189 5.40 0.31 -24.25
CA GLY A 189 6.11 -0.90 -24.66
C GLY A 189 7.55 -1.00 -24.18
N ALA A 190 7.99 -0.15 -23.26
CA ALA A 190 9.35 -0.18 -22.71
C ALA A 190 9.37 0.02 -21.20
N VAL A 191 10.14 -0.80 -20.47
CA VAL A 191 10.48 -0.56 -19.06
C VAL A 191 11.40 0.66 -18.98
N VAL A 192 10.92 1.75 -18.37
CA VAL A 192 11.60 3.05 -18.35
C VAL A 192 12.47 3.26 -17.11
N GLY A 193 12.25 2.45 -16.07
CA GLY A 193 12.99 2.51 -14.83
C GLY A 193 12.31 1.79 -13.68
N TRP A 194 12.96 1.77 -12.54
CA TRP A 194 12.45 1.20 -11.31
C TRP A 194 12.84 2.05 -10.09
N LEU A 195 12.14 1.82 -8.97
CA LEU A 195 12.33 2.50 -7.71
C LEU A 195 12.55 1.46 -6.61
N ASP A 196 13.60 1.63 -5.83
CA ASP A 196 13.81 0.88 -4.59
C ASP A 196 12.92 1.49 -3.50
N ALA A 197 11.93 0.75 -3.03
CA ALA A 197 10.99 1.22 -2.02
C ALA A 197 11.61 1.28 -0.62
N VAL A 198 12.74 0.60 -0.36
CA VAL A 198 13.48 0.62 0.90
C VAL A 198 14.32 1.89 1.01
N THR A 199 15.02 2.29 -0.05
CA THR A 199 15.88 3.49 -0.05
C THR A 199 15.21 4.73 -0.66
N GLY A 200 14.14 4.55 -1.42
CA GLY A 200 13.49 5.59 -2.21
C GLY A 200 14.18 5.91 -3.53
N ARG A 201 15.33 5.29 -3.82
CA ARG A 201 16.16 5.63 -4.98
C ARG A 201 15.48 5.19 -6.27
N ARG A 202 15.65 6.01 -7.31
CA ARG A 202 15.15 5.74 -8.66
C ARG A 202 16.29 5.42 -9.62
N PHE A 203 16.03 4.48 -10.50
CA PHE A 203 16.96 4.00 -11.52
C PHE A 203 16.29 4.03 -12.88
N GLY A 204 16.99 4.53 -13.89
CA GLY A 204 16.44 4.81 -15.23
C GLY A 204 16.07 6.28 -15.42
N GLU A 205 15.98 6.70 -16.69
CA GLU A 205 15.84 8.12 -17.08
C GLU A 205 14.47 8.45 -17.69
N GLY A 206 13.61 7.45 -17.89
CA GLY A 206 12.39 7.59 -18.71
C GLY A 206 11.07 7.83 -17.95
N PHE A 207 11.10 8.18 -16.67
CA PHE A 207 9.86 8.34 -15.87
C PHE A 207 8.93 9.48 -16.34
N GLY A 208 9.48 10.53 -16.96
CA GLY A 208 8.73 11.71 -17.39
C GLY A 208 7.86 12.30 -16.28
N SER A 209 6.58 12.58 -16.56
CA SER A 209 5.60 13.11 -15.59
C SER A 209 5.43 12.26 -14.32
N ALA A 210 5.58 10.93 -14.40
CA ALA A 210 5.54 10.08 -13.22
C ALA A 210 6.73 10.38 -12.30
N GLY A 211 7.88 10.75 -12.87
CA GLY A 211 9.06 11.14 -12.12
C GLY A 211 8.86 12.46 -11.36
N GLU A 212 8.18 13.43 -11.97
CA GLU A 212 7.80 14.68 -11.30
C GLU A 212 6.84 14.41 -10.14
N ALA A 213 5.82 13.57 -10.37
CA ALA A 213 4.84 13.17 -9.37
C ALA A 213 5.47 12.46 -8.16
N LEU A 214 6.41 11.52 -8.40
CA LEU A 214 7.19 10.86 -7.36
C LEU A 214 8.05 11.86 -6.57
N THR A 215 8.66 12.84 -7.25
CA THR A 215 9.46 13.87 -6.58
C THR A 215 8.61 14.76 -5.67
N ALA A 216 7.39 15.09 -6.12
CA ALA A 216 6.47 15.95 -5.38
C ALA A 216 6.04 15.36 -4.03
N VAL A 217 5.95 14.02 -3.94
CA VAL A 217 5.65 13.30 -2.69
C VAL A 217 6.90 12.93 -1.88
N GLY A 218 8.09 13.29 -2.39
CA GLY A 218 9.34 13.24 -1.64
C GLY A 218 10.28 12.08 -1.98
N PHE A 219 10.05 11.36 -3.08
CA PHE A 219 11.07 10.44 -3.61
C PHE A 219 12.22 11.22 -4.27
N PRO A 220 13.49 10.88 -3.98
CA PRO A 220 14.64 11.59 -4.52
C PRO A 220 14.65 11.58 -6.05
N SER A 221 14.95 12.73 -6.67
CA SER A 221 15.26 12.82 -8.11
C SER A 221 16.61 12.19 -8.42
N ALA A 222 16.89 11.98 -9.71
CA ALA A 222 18.18 11.46 -10.14
C ALA A 222 19.31 12.35 -9.59
N GLY A 223 20.13 11.79 -8.70
CA GLY A 223 21.24 12.50 -8.03
C GLY A 223 20.94 13.05 -6.63
N ALA A 224 19.69 12.98 -6.14
CA ALA A 224 19.38 13.17 -4.73
C ALA A 224 19.46 11.83 -3.98
N GLU A 225 19.88 11.85 -2.71
CA GLU A 225 20.11 10.61 -1.95
C GLU A 225 19.07 10.32 -0.87
N GLU A 226 18.33 11.32 -0.42
CA GLU A 226 17.45 11.21 0.75
C GLU A 226 15.98 11.38 0.39
N LEU A 227 15.15 10.56 1.05
CA LEU A 227 13.70 10.75 1.08
C LEU A 227 13.34 12.03 1.80
N SER A 228 12.19 12.58 1.42
CA SER A 228 11.61 13.76 2.04
C SER A 228 10.09 13.65 2.05
N GLY A 229 9.41 14.67 2.58
CA GLY A 229 7.95 14.79 2.48
C GLY A 229 7.21 13.57 3.02
N GLU A 230 6.18 13.16 2.28
CA GLU A 230 5.33 12.03 2.63
C GLU A 230 6.10 10.71 2.56
N ALA A 231 6.89 10.50 1.51
CA ALA A 231 7.65 9.25 1.33
C ALA A 231 8.62 8.96 2.50
N ALA A 232 9.18 9.98 3.15
CA ALA A 232 10.05 9.83 4.32
C ALA A 232 9.31 9.34 5.59
N LEU A 233 7.99 9.47 5.64
CA LEU A 233 7.17 9.07 6.79
C LEU A 233 6.65 7.62 6.70
N LEU A 234 6.85 6.97 5.55
CA LEU A 234 6.24 5.68 5.22
C LEU A 234 7.24 4.52 5.29
N GLY A 235 6.75 3.36 5.70
CA GLY A 235 7.47 2.09 5.57
C GLY A 235 7.72 1.72 4.10
N PRO A 236 8.62 0.76 3.80
CA PRO A 236 8.91 0.35 2.43
C PRO A 236 7.67 -0.07 1.63
N SER A 237 6.82 -0.90 2.21
CA SER A 237 5.57 -1.41 1.59
C SER A 237 4.59 -0.28 1.27
N GLU A 238 4.37 0.62 2.22
CA GLU A 238 3.56 1.83 1.98
C GLU A 238 4.17 2.76 0.92
N ARG A 239 5.50 2.87 0.86
CA ARG A 239 6.19 3.62 -0.21
C ARG A 239 5.97 2.98 -1.57
N ALA A 240 5.93 1.66 -1.66
CA ALA A 240 5.58 0.97 -2.90
C ALA A 240 4.14 1.32 -3.32
N VAL A 241 3.18 1.31 -2.39
CA VAL A 241 1.79 1.74 -2.66
C VAL A 241 1.70 3.21 -3.07
N LEU A 242 2.42 4.11 -2.39
CA LEU A 242 2.52 5.53 -2.77
C LEU A 242 3.07 5.66 -4.19
N ALA A 243 4.11 4.92 -4.55
CA ALA A 243 4.69 4.96 -5.90
C ALA A 243 3.71 4.43 -6.96
N LEU A 244 3.01 3.32 -6.71
CA LEU A 244 1.95 2.80 -7.58
C LEU A 244 0.88 3.88 -7.84
N ARG A 245 0.40 4.54 -6.78
CA ARG A 245 -0.57 5.64 -6.88
C ARG A 245 -0.02 6.81 -7.69
N MET A 246 1.23 7.21 -7.47
CA MET A 246 1.79 8.37 -8.18
C MET A 246 2.04 8.10 -9.66
N VAL A 247 2.32 6.85 -10.04
CA VAL A 247 2.53 6.46 -11.44
C VAL A 247 1.20 6.33 -12.19
N THR A 248 0.15 5.83 -11.52
CA THR A 248 -1.11 5.42 -12.19
C THR A 248 -2.31 6.30 -11.89
N GLY A 249 -2.28 7.03 -10.78
CA GLY A 249 -3.45 7.68 -10.18
C GLY A 249 -4.42 6.74 -9.47
N VAL A 250 -4.14 5.43 -9.42
CA VAL A 250 -5.01 4.44 -8.76
C VAL A 250 -4.71 4.39 -7.27
N GLN A 251 -5.74 4.59 -6.45
CA GLN A 251 -5.64 4.37 -5.01
C GLN A 251 -5.88 2.90 -4.71
N LEU A 252 -4.91 2.25 -4.07
CA LEU A 252 -5.11 0.91 -3.51
C LEU A 252 -5.82 1.01 -2.16
N THR A 253 -6.84 0.17 -1.96
CA THR A 253 -7.64 0.03 -0.73
C THR A 253 -7.85 -1.45 -0.46
N GLU A 254 -8.09 -1.83 0.79
CA GLU A 254 -8.29 -3.23 1.20
C GLU A 254 -9.41 -3.90 0.40
N ASP A 255 -10.50 -3.16 0.13
CA ASP A 255 -11.63 -3.62 -0.70
C ASP A 255 -11.23 -4.15 -2.09
N LEU A 256 -10.13 -3.66 -2.69
CA LEU A 256 -9.65 -4.19 -3.98
C LEU A 256 -9.15 -5.62 -3.87
N PHE A 257 -8.74 -6.03 -2.68
CA PHE A 257 -8.26 -7.37 -2.39
C PHE A 257 -9.34 -8.26 -1.75
N GLU A 258 -10.52 -7.71 -1.50
CA GLU A 258 -11.71 -8.43 -1.03
C GLU A 258 -12.73 -8.62 -2.15
N GLY A 259 -12.84 -9.82 -2.72
CA GLY A 259 -13.89 -10.11 -3.69
C GLY A 259 -13.54 -11.21 -4.68
N PRO A 260 -14.47 -11.54 -5.61
CA PRO A 260 -14.24 -12.62 -6.54
C PRO A 260 -13.11 -12.24 -7.50
N TRP A 261 -12.12 -13.10 -7.57
CA TRP A 261 -11.02 -12.97 -8.52
C TRP A 261 -11.36 -13.69 -9.81
N ILE A 262 -10.76 -13.23 -10.90
CA ILE A 262 -10.47 -14.10 -12.03
C ILE A 262 -8.98 -14.42 -12.02
N GLY A 263 -8.57 -15.53 -12.60
CA GLY A 263 -7.17 -15.91 -12.55
C GLY A 263 -6.86 -17.18 -13.32
N GLY A 264 -5.59 -17.55 -13.27
CA GLY A 264 -5.07 -18.77 -13.88
C GLY A 264 -3.56 -18.84 -13.77
N ILE A 265 -2.99 -19.95 -14.26
CA ILE A 265 -1.56 -20.18 -14.19
C ILE A 265 -0.87 -19.49 -15.38
N SER A 266 0.12 -18.66 -15.08
CA SER A 266 1.10 -18.19 -16.06
C SER A 266 2.34 -19.08 -16.02
N MET A 267 2.87 -19.36 -17.21
CA MET A 267 4.17 -20.03 -17.38
C MET A 267 5.29 -19.03 -17.67
N LEU A 268 4.96 -17.72 -17.67
CA LEU A 268 5.94 -16.64 -17.71
C LEU A 268 6.42 -16.38 -16.28
N GLY A 269 7.64 -15.85 -16.13
CA GLY A 269 8.27 -15.63 -14.83
C GLY A 269 8.99 -16.87 -14.29
N GLY A 270 10.28 -16.69 -13.98
CA GLY A 270 11.23 -17.70 -13.53
C GLY A 270 12.66 -17.19 -13.67
#